data_AF-A0A699RYG0-F1
#
_entry.id   AF-A0A699RYG0-F1
#
_cell.length_a   1.000
_cell.length_b   1.000
_cell.length_c   1.000
_cell.angle_alpha   90.00
_cell.angle_beta   90.00
_cell.angle_gamma   90.00
#
_symmetry.space_group_name_H-M   'P 1'
#
loop_
_entity.id
_entity.type
_entity.pdbx_description
1 polymer ?
#
loop_
_entity_poly.entity_id
_entity_poly.type
_entity_poly.pdbx_seq_one_letter_code
_entity_poly.pdbx_strand_id
1 'polypeptide(L)'
;MAPKRTSTSVASAMTQTAIRKLVADSVAVALEAQAATMENASNTNRNIEERETPVAIKCNYKEFMSCQPFNFKSIEGVVGLIRWFKRTESVFSHSNCIEDFKVKFAI
;
A
#
# COMPACT_ATOMS: atom_id res chain seq x y z
N MET A 1 15.06 -18.69 -58.39
CA MET A 1 15.91 -18.77 -57.18
C MET A 1 16.32 -17.35 -56.80
N ALA A 2 16.03 -16.90 -55.59
CA ALA A 2 16.42 -15.58 -55.08
C ALA A 2 17.23 -15.74 -53.78
N PRO A 3 18.21 -14.85 -53.49
CA PRO A 3 19.17 -15.06 -52.41
C PRO A 3 18.58 -14.68 -51.05
N LYS A 4 18.80 -15.54 -50.06
CA LYS A 4 18.38 -15.36 -48.67
C LYS A 4 19.29 -14.30 -48.03
N ARG A 5 18.76 -13.11 -47.73
CA ARG A 5 19.47 -12.09 -46.94
C ARG A 5 19.31 -12.41 -45.45
N THR A 6 20.41 -12.81 -44.81
CA THR A 6 20.53 -12.88 -43.36
C THR A 6 20.65 -11.45 -42.83
N SER A 7 19.58 -10.91 -42.23
CA SER A 7 19.65 -9.62 -41.51
C SER A 7 20.21 -9.87 -40.12
N THR A 8 21.52 -9.65 -39.96
CA THR A 8 22.15 -9.44 -38.65
C THR A 8 21.69 -8.08 -38.13
N SER A 9 20.64 -8.08 -37.30
CA SER A 9 20.19 -6.91 -36.56
C SER A 9 21.17 -6.64 -35.42
N VAL A 10 22.19 -5.83 -35.69
CA VAL A 10 22.98 -5.17 -34.63
C VAL A 10 22.12 -4.01 -34.11
N ALA A 11 21.08 -4.35 -33.35
CA ALA A 11 20.35 -3.37 -32.56
C ALA A 11 21.20 -3.03 -31.34
N SER A 12 21.73 -1.81 -31.32
CA SER A 12 22.46 -1.20 -30.20
C SER A 12 21.76 -1.51 -28.88
N ALA A 13 22.35 -2.44 -28.13
CA ALA A 13 21.76 -3.00 -26.94
C ALA A 13 21.90 -2.00 -25.79
N MET A 14 20.84 -1.21 -25.53
CA MET A 14 20.56 -0.91 -24.13
C MET A 14 20.29 -2.25 -23.45
N THR A 15 21.33 -2.81 -22.84
CA THR A 15 21.22 -4.11 -22.17
C THR A 15 20.16 -4.02 -21.09
N GLN A 16 19.42 -5.11 -20.89
CA GLN A 16 18.42 -5.20 -19.82
C GLN A 16 19.02 -4.82 -18.45
N THR A 17 20.31 -5.07 -18.26
CA THR A 17 21.11 -4.66 -17.11
C THR A 17 21.17 -3.14 -16.94
N ALA A 18 21.40 -2.38 -18.00
CA ALA A 18 21.44 -0.92 -17.95
C ALA A 18 20.07 -0.32 -17.58
N ILE A 19 18.98 -0.90 -18.10
CA ILE A 19 17.62 -0.47 -17.79
C ILE A 19 17.29 -0.74 -16.30
N ARG A 20 17.59 -1.95 -15.81
CA ARG A 20 17.37 -2.30 -14.40
C ARG A 20 18.18 -1.41 -13.45
N LYS A 21 19.42 -1.09 -13.83
CA LYS A 21 20.28 -0.19 -13.06
C LYS A 21 19.68 1.21 -12.97
N LEU A 22 19.24 1.77 -14.09
CA LEU A 22 18.61 3.08 -14.13
C LEU A 22 17.36 3.15 -13.24
N VAL A 23 16.53 2.11 -13.26
CA VAL A 23 15.33 2.03 -12.40
C VAL A 23 15.74 1.98 -10.92
N ALA A 24 16.70 1.15 -10.54
CA ALA A 24 17.17 1.07 -9.17
C ALA A 24 17.74 2.41 -8.68
N ASP A 25 18.56 3.07 -9.50
CA ASP A 25 19.14 4.38 -9.18
C ASP A 25 18.04 5.44 -9.01
N SER A 26 17.03 5.45 -9.88
CA SER A 26 15.89 6.40 -9.75
C SER A 26 15.06 6.18 -8.49
N VAL A 27 14.85 4.93 -8.08
CA VAL A 27 14.11 4.59 -6.85
C VAL A 27 14.91 4.98 -5.62
N ALA A 28 16.22 4.75 -5.62
CA ALA A 28 17.11 5.17 -4.53
C ALA A 28 17.08 6.70 -4.35
N VAL A 29 17.21 7.46 -5.44
CA VAL A 29 17.15 8.93 -5.41
C VAL A 29 15.79 9.43 -4.91
N ALA A 30 14.70 8.80 -5.33
CA ALA A 30 13.36 9.18 -4.87
C ALA A 30 13.16 8.91 -3.37
N LEU A 31 13.69 7.79 -2.86
CA LEU A 31 13.64 7.46 -1.43
C LEU A 31 14.48 8.43 -0.58
N GLU A 32 15.68 8.80 -1.04
CA GLU A 32 16.52 9.80 -0.38
C GLU A 32 15.85 11.18 -0.36
N ALA A 33 15.24 11.60 -1.47
CA ALA A 33 14.50 12.87 -1.54
C ALA A 33 13.28 12.87 -0.61
N GLN A 34 12.58 11.75 -0.49
CA GLN A 34 11.46 11.59 0.45
C GLN A 34 11.94 11.69 1.91
N ALA A 35 13.05 11.04 2.26
CA ALA A 35 13.63 11.09 3.59
C ALA A 35 14.08 12.53 3.98
N ALA A 36 14.74 13.24 3.05
CA ALA A 36 15.15 14.63 3.26
C ALA A 36 13.95 15.58 3.41
N THR A 37 12.85 15.32 2.68
CA THR A 37 11.60 16.09 2.80
C THR A 37 10.93 15.87 4.16
N MET A 38 10.96 14.64 4.69
CA MET A 38 10.46 14.32 6.04
C MET A 38 11.29 14.97 7.15
N GLU A 39 12.62 15.02 7.03
CA GLU A 39 13.47 15.74 7.99
C GLU A 39 13.23 17.25 7.98
N ASN A 40 13.07 17.85 6.80
CA ASN A 40 12.79 19.28 6.66
C ASN A 40 11.40 19.65 7.19
N ALA A 41 10.39 18.80 7.00
CA ALA A 41 9.07 19.02 7.59
C ALA A 41 9.09 19.05 9.14
N SER A 42 10.04 18.36 9.77
CA SER A 42 10.19 18.35 11.24
C SER A 42 10.71 19.67 11.82
N ASN A 43 11.36 20.51 11.03
CA ASN A 43 11.97 21.75 11.52
C ASN A 43 11.04 22.98 11.48
N THR A 44 9.92 22.90 10.73
CA THR A 44 8.97 24.02 10.56
C THR A 44 7.87 24.04 11.64
N ASN A 45 7.79 23.01 12.48
CA ASN A 45 6.83 22.94 13.58
C ASN A 45 7.53 23.00 14.94
N ARG A 46 7.92 24.21 15.36
CA ARG A 46 8.36 24.48 16.74
C ARG A 46 7.25 25.03 17.64
N ASN A 47 5.98 24.89 17.28
CA ASN A 47 4.84 25.33 18.10
C ASN A 47 3.59 24.45 17.93
N ILE A 48 3.76 23.13 17.97
CA ILE A 48 2.67 22.22 18.32
C ILE A 48 3.25 21.29 19.36
N GLU A 49 3.01 21.68 20.60
CA GLU A 49 3.08 20.85 21.79
C GLU A 49 2.65 19.41 21.49
N GLU A 50 3.32 18.49 22.20
CA GLU A 50 3.05 17.05 22.20
C GLU A 50 3.73 16.27 21.08
N ARG A 51 5.00 15.95 21.34
CA ARG A 51 5.54 14.61 21.08
C ARG A 51 4.62 13.57 21.72
N GLU A 52 3.50 13.28 21.09
CA GLU A 52 2.92 11.97 21.26
C GLU A 52 3.84 11.03 20.49
N THR A 53 4.25 9.95 21.16
CA THR A 53 4.60 8.67 20.53
C THR A 53 3.76 8.44 19.26
N PRO A 54 4.14 7.54 18.32
CA PRO A 54 3.14 7.01 17.41
C PRO A 54 2.10 6.26 18.25
N VAL A 55 1.18 7.02 18.85
CA VAL A 55 -0.03 6.55 19.49
C VAL A 55 -0.71 5.89 18.33
N ALA A 56 -0.66 4.56 18.36
CA ALA A 56 -1.32 3.69 17.42
C ALA A 56 -2.61 4.37 16.96
N ILE A 57 -2.65 4.81 15.69
CA ILE A 57 -3.76 5.64 15.18
C ILE A 57 -5.01 4.84 15.49
N LYS A 58 -5.74 5.33 16.49
CA LYS A 58 -6.88 4.65 17.04
C LYS A 58 -7.99 4.86 16.02
N CYS A 59 -8.09 3.92 15.09
CA CYS A 59 -9.17 3.91 14.12
C CYS A 59 -10.49 4.11 14.86
N ASN A 60 -11.16 5.20 14.52
CA ASN A 60 -12.44 5.52 15.09
C ASN A 60 -13.55 4.80 14.31
N TYR A 61 -14.74 4.69 14.91
CA TYR A 61 -15.89 4.02 14.28
C TYR A 61 -16.25 4.63 12.91
N LYS A 62 -16.09 5.95 12.74
CA LYS A 62 -16.40 6.65 11.49
C LYS A 62 -15.45 6.25 10.37
N GLU A 63 -14.16 6.09 10.66
CA GLU A 63 -13.15 5.62 9.71
C GLU A 63 -13.45 4.17 9.28
N PHE A 64 -13.74 3.29 10.23
CA PHE A 64 -14.16 1.92 9.91
C PHE A 64 -15.42 1.88 9.04
N MET A 65 -16.46 2.67 9.38
CA MET A 65 -17.69 2.74 8.59
C MET A 65 -17.49 3.37 7.21
N SER A 66 -16.48 4.23 7.04
CA SER A 66 -16.14 4.80 5.73
C SER A 66 -15.61 3.75 4.75
N CYS A 67 -15.04 2.65 5.24
CA CYS A 67 -14.63 1.49 4.45
C CYS A 67 -15.81 0.59 4.02
N GLN A 68 -17.05 0.99 4.35
CA GLN A 68 -18.29 0.32 3.95
C GLN A 68 -18.30 -1.18 4.33
N PRO A 69 -18.29 -1.49 5.64
CA PRO A 69 -18.36 -2.87 6.11
C PRO A 69 -19.64 -3.55 5.60
N PHE A 70 -19.50 -4.82 5.26
CA PHE A 70 -20.61 -5.62 4.73
C PHE A 70 -21.35 -6.32 5.88
N ASN A 71 -22.68 -6.28 5.87
CA ASN A 71 -23.51 -6.97 6.85
C ASN A 71 -23.71 -8.44 6.48
N PHE A 72 -23.61 -9.35 7.44
CA PHE A 72 -23.96 -10.75 7.23
C PHE A 72 -25.48 -10.93 7.25
N LYS A 73 -26.01 -11.71 6.31
CA LYS A 73 -27.41 -12.15 6.33
C LYS A 73 -27.46 -13.60 6.78
N SER A 74 -28.25 -13.89 7.82
CA SER A 74 -28.37 -15.22 8.42
C SER A 74 -28.84 -16.32 7.46
N ILE A 75 -29.44 -15.96 6.32
CA ILE A 75 -29.92 -16.88 5.28
C ILE A 75 -28.80 -17.48 4.42
N GLU A 76 -27.58 -16.94 4.45
CA GLU A 76 -26.49 -17.36 3.56
C GLU A 76 -25.73 -18.60 4.08
N GLY A 77 -26.06 -19.07 5.29
CA GLY A 77 -25.48 -20.26 5.91
C GLY A 77 -23.96 -20.18 6.11
N VAL A 78 -23.31 -21.33 6.26
CA VAL A 78 -21.86 -21.42 6.55
C VAL A 78 -21.01 -20.82 5.42
N VAL A 79 -21.43 -20.98 4.17
CA VAL A 79 -20.71 -20.44 3.00
C VAL A 79 -20.74 -18.90 3.02
N GLY A 80 -21.91 -18.31 3.31
CA GLY A 80 -22.02 -16.86 3.50
C GLY A 80 -21.19 -16.36 4.67
N LEU A 81 -21.18 -17.09 5.78
CA LEU A 81 -20.43 -16.73 6.97
C LEU A 81 -18.92 -16.67 6.67
N ILE A 82 -18.36 -17.68 5.99
CA ILE A 82 -16.95 -17.68 5.59
C ILE A 82 -16.64 -16.51 4.65
N ARG A 83 -17.54 -16.22 3.70
CA ARG A 83 -17.37 -15.09 2.78
C ARG A 83 -17.40 -13.76 3.51
N TRP A 84 -18.29 -13.61 4.48
CA TRP A 84 -18.41 -12.43 5.31
C TRP A 84 -17.14 -12.20 6.14
N PHE A 85 -16.61 -13.23 6.83
CA PHE A 85 -15.35 -13.12 7.57
C PHE A 85 -14.20 -12.60 6.70
N LYS A 86 -13.99 -13.19 5.52
CA LYS A 86 -12.95 -12.75 4.58
C LYS A 86 -13.12 -11.30 4.14
N ARG A 87 -14.37 -10.86 3.95
CA ARG A 87 -14.66 -9.47 3.55
C ARG A 87 -14.43 -8.50 4.68
N THR A 88 -14.82 -8.86 5.90
CA THR A 88 -14.59 -8.06 7.11
C THR A 88 -13.10 -7.95 7.43
N GLU A 89 -12.32 -9.03 7.28
CA GLU A 89 -10.85 -8.99 7.41
C GLU A 89 -10.21 -8.03 6.39
N SER A 90 -10.69 -8.04 5.15
CA SER A 90 -10.24 -7.09 4.13
C SER A 90 -10.59 -5.65 4.51
N VAL A 91 -11.79 -5.38 5.02
CA VAL A 91 -12.14 -4.04 5.51
C VAL A 91 -11.17 -3.60 6.61
N PHE A 92 -10.88 -4.50 7.57
CA PHE A 92 -9.90 -4.23 8.63
C PHE A 92 -8.48 -3.96 8.12
N SER A 93 -8.03 -4.61 7.04
CA SER A 93 -6.70 -4.36 6.48
C SER A 93 -6.60 -3.03 5.74
N HIS A 94 -7.71 -2.49 5.23
CA HIS A 94 -7.75 -1.22 4.49
C HIS A 94 -8.08 -0.02 5.38
N SER A 95 -8.88 -0.24 6.41
CA SER A 95 -9.05 0.72 7.50
C SER A 95 -7.75 0.70 8.30
N ASN A 96 -7.09 1.83 8.55
CA ASN A 96 -5.84 1.87 9.34
C ASN A 96 -6.04 1.52 10.84
N CYS A 97 -6.93 0.57 11.16
CA CYS A 97 -7.30 0.16 12.50
C CYS A 97 -6.33 -0.88 13.04
N ILE A 98 -5.91 -0.68 14.29
CA ILE A 98 -5.15 -1.70 15.01
C ILE A 98 -6.02 -2.90 15.38
N GLU A 99 -5.36 -4.06 15.52
CA GLU A 99 -5.93 -5.38 15.82
C GLU A 99 -6.93 -5.33 17.00
N ASP A 100 -6.64 -4.53 18.03
CA ASP A 100 -7.43 -4.41 19.25
C ASP A 100 -8.86 -3.89 19.03
N PHE A 101 -9.14 -3.27 17.88
CA PHE A 101 -10.47 -2.78 17.53
C PHE A 101 -11.32 -3.80 16.76
N LYS A 102 -10.74 -4.93 16.35
CA LYS A 102 -11.47 -5.96 15.58
C LYS A 102 -12.72 -6.47 16.29
N VAL A 103 -12.61 -6.72 17.60
CA VAL A 103 -13.73 -7.21 18.42
C VAL A 103 -14.77 -6.12 18.69
N LYS A 104 -14.34 -4.86 18.80
CA LYS A 104 -15.24 -3.73 19.11
C LYS A 104 -16.12 -3.32 17.92
N PHE A 105 -15.67 -3.58 16.70
CA PHE A 105 -16.35 -3.20 15.46
C PHE A 105 -16.91 -4.38 14.66
N ALA A 106 -16.82 -5.60 15.19
CA ALA A 106 -17.59 -6.72 14.67
C ALA A 106 -19.08 -6.44 14.92
N ILE A 107 -19.81 -6.07 13.86
CA ILE A 107 -21.28 -5.88 13.83
C ILE A 107 -21.92 -7.16 13.30
#